data_AF-A0A538GIQ9-F1
#
_entry.id   AF-A0A538GIQ9-F1
#
_cell.length_a   1.000
_cell.length_b   1.000
_cell.length_c   1.000
_cell.angle_alpha   90.00
_cell.angle_beta   90.00
_cell.angle_gamma   90.00
#
_symmetry.space_group_name_H-M   'P 1'
#
loop_
_entity.id
_entity.type
_entity.pdbx_description
1 polymer ?
#
loop_
_entity_poly.entity_id
_entity_poly.type
_entity_poly.pdbx_seq_one_letter_code
_entity_poly.pdbx_strand_id
1 'polypeptide(L)'
;MAADSGRLIASIGLDAPVHADFGSGKWDGGPIGIPFDVVSRTTPLQRVSFQYADESDRVRYPIPRHVHIEGGAHATGDRHAILVDKSTCRLYELYDLRHTGRGWTAGSGATWNLRSNHLRPAGWTSADAAGLPIFPGLARWDEAKRGVIDHALRFTAPETRRAYVYPARHYASNSSDPALPPMGLRIRLKAGVNIASFPRQARVVLRALQRYGMILADNGSPWYVSGAPSPRWNNDALHALGRLTGADFEVVDTSSLPQPGK
;
A
#
# COMPACT_ATOMS: atom_id res chain seq x y z
N MET A 1 16.68 -0.05 17.45
CA MET A 1 15.90 -1.29 17.32
C MET A 1 14.77 -1.19 18.32
N ALA A 2 13.52 -1.37 17.90
CA ALA A 2 12.40 -1.34 18.85
C ALA A 2 12.47 -2.54 19.82
N ALA A 3 12.14 -2.32 21.10
CA ALA A 3 12.25 -3.34 22.15
C ALA A 3 11.46 -4.63 21.87
N ASP A 4 10.39 -4.56 21.06
CA ASP A 4 9.49 -5.67 20.74
C ASP A 4 9.66 -6.26 19.33
N SER A 5 10.76 -5.95 18.64
CA SER A 5 10.92 -6.30 17.22
C SER A 5 10.71 -7.80 16.94
N GLY A 6 11.26 -8.69 17.77
CA GLY A 6 11.14 -10.14 17.55
C GLY A 6 9.70 -10.64 17.66
N ARG A 7 8.95 -10.16 18.66
CA ARG A 7 7.56 -10.53 18.90
C ARG A 7 6.65 -10.07 17.77
N LEU A 8 6.78 -8.81 17.34
CA LEU A 8 5.97 -8.24 16.27
C LEU A 8 6.23 -8.89 14.91
N ILE A 9 7.49 -9.27 14.63
CA ILE A 9 7.82 -10.00 13.40
C ILE A 9 7.26 -11.42 13.45
N ALA A 10 7.34 -12.10 14.59
CA ALA A 10 6.78 -13.42 14.75
C ALA A 10 5.25 -13.45 14.54
N SER A 11 4.52 -12.44 15.03
CA SER A 11 3.07 -12.33 14.79
C SER A 11 2.69 -12.05 13.34
N ILE A 12 3.56 -11.38 12.57
CA ILE A 12 3.35 -11.20 11.12
C ILE A 12 3.66 -12.51 10.39
N GLY A 13 4.74 -13.20 10.77
CA GLY A 13 5.12 -14.51 10.28
C GLY A 13 6.63 -14.63 10.12
N LEU A 14 7.32 -15.19 11.12
CA LEU A 14 8.79 -15.23 11.13
C LEU A 14 9.39 -15.96 9.90
N ASP A 15 8.81 -17.09 9.54
CA ASP A 15 9.29 -17.96 8.45
C ASP A 15 8.52 -17.77 7.14
N ALA A 16 7.52 -16.88 7.13
CA ALA A 16 6.74 -16.61 5.94
C ALA A 16 7.60 -15.86 4.90
N PRO A 17 7.57 -16.27 3.62
CA PRO A 17 8.38 -15.66 2.59
C PRO A 17 7.84 -14.28 2.21
N VAL A 18 8.74 -13.36 1.83
CA VAL A 18 8.34 -12.08 1.24
C VAL A 18 7.70 -12.31 -0.12
N HIS A 19 6.56 -11.69 -0.36
CA HIS A 19 5.83 -11.80 -1.62
C HIS A 19 5.76 -10.46 -2.34
N ALA A 20 6.08 -10.45 -3.63
CA ALA A 20 5.81 -9.29 -4.49
C ALA A 20 4.35 -9.34 -4.93
N ASP A 21 3.51 -8.48 -4.36
CA ASP A 21 2.09 -8.36 -4.75
C ASP A 21 1.93 -7.39 -5.92
N PHE A 22 2.72 -7.63 -6.96
CA PHE A 22 2.76 -6.89 -8.21
C PHE A 22 3.57 -7.66 -9.25
N GLY A 23 3.29 -7.42 -10.52
CA GLY A 23 4.06 -8.08 -11.57
C GLY A 23 3.55 -7.81 -12.98
N SER A 24 3.93 -8.71 -13.88
CA SER A 24 3.51 -8.72 -15.28
C SER A 24 2.40 -9.73 -15.51
N GLY A 25 1.53 -9.44 -16.48
CA GLY A 25 0.44 -10.32 -16.87
C GLY A 25 -0.78 -10.20 -15.97
N LYS A 26 -1.50 -11.31 -15.82
CA LYS A 26 -2.72 -11.41 -15.03
C LYS A 26 -2.65 -12.58 -14.05
N TRP A 27 -3.31 -12.42 -12.92
CA TRP A 27 -3.61 -13.46 -11.95
C TRP A 27 -5.11 -13.47 -11.69
N ASP A 28 -5.75 -14.64 -11.72
CA ASP A 28 -7.20 -14.80 -11.55
C ASP A 28 -8.04 -13.85 -12.44
N GLY A 29 -7.60 -13.65 -13.69
CA GLY A 29 -8.27 -12.77 -14.67
C GLY A 29 -8.00 -11.26 -14.50
N GLY A 30 -7.38 -10.83 -13.40
CA GLY A 30 -7.07 -9.44 -13.06
C GLY A 30 -5.58 -9.08 -13.16
N PRO A 31 -5.21 -7.79 -13.16
CA PRO A 31 -3.81 -7.36 -13.09
C PRO A 31 -3.17 -7.74 -11.74
N ILE A 32 -1.86 -7.98 -11.73
CA ILE A 32 -1.10 -8.30 -10.50
C ILE A 32 -0.62 -6.98 -9.86
N GLY A 33 -1.17 -6.66 -8.69
CA GLY A 33 -0.93 -5.41 -7.95
C GLY A 33 -1.98 -4.32 -8.24
N ILE A 34 -1.76 -3.13 -7.69
CA ILE A 34 -2.74 -2.04 -7.69
C ILE A 34 -2.48 -1.09 -8.86
N PRO A 35 -3.35 -1.04 -9.90
CA PRO A 35 -3.16 -0.14 -11.02
C PRO A 35 -3.44 1.32 -10.64
N PHE A 36 -2.92 2.24 -11.44
CA PHE A 36 -3.23 3.66 -11.34
C PHE A 36 -3.43 4.29 -12.73
N ASP A 37 -4.26 5.31 -12.78
CA ASP A 37 -4.53 6.12 -13.96
C ASP A 37 -3.95 7.52 -13.80
N VAL A 38 -3.27 8.02 -14.83
CA VAL A 38 -2.91 9.44 -14.91
C VAL A 38 -4.08 10.19 -15.54
N VAL A 39 -4.69 11.08 -14.76
CA VAL A 39 -5.86 11.86 -15.16
C VAL A 39 -5.49 13.31 -15.39
N SER A 40 -6.41 14.08 -15.98
CA SER A 40 -6.21 15.51 -16.20
C SER A 40 -7.52 16.28 -16.05
N ARG A 41 -7.46 17.60 -16.23
CA ARG A 41 -8.63 18.49 -16.23
C ARG A 41 -9.72 18.12 -17.24
N THR A 42 -9.40 17.34 -18.27
CA THR A 42 -10.37 16.87 -19.27
C THR A 42 -11.06 15.56 -18.88
N THR A 43 -10.56 14.88 -17.85
CA THR A 43 -11.20 13.67 -17.32
C THR A 43 -12.52 14.06 -16.64
N PRO A 44 -13.66 13.43 -17.00
CA PRO A 44 -14.95 13.77 -16.40
C PRO A 44 -14.96 13.61 -14.88
N LEU A 45 -15.52 14.61 -14.20
CA LEU A 45 -15.70 14.60 -12.75
C LEU A 45 -17.01 13.90 -12.39
N GLN A 46 -16.88 12.78 -11.68
CA GLN A 46 -17.99 11.92 -11.26
C GLN A 46 -18.33 12.12 -9.79
N ARG A 47 -19.61 12.01 -9.46
CA ARG A 47 -20.05 11.84 -8.06
C ARG A 47 -19.94 10.37 -7.70
N VAL A 48 -19.55 10.10 -6.47
CA VAL A 48 -19.43 8.75 -5.92
C VAL A 48 -20.21 8.70 -4.61
N SER A 49 -21.04 7.66 -4.45
CA SER A 49 -21.70 7.36 -3.17
C SER A 49 -20.85 6.40 -2.36
N PHE A 50 -20.72 6.65 -1.06
CA PHE A 50 -19.79 5.93 -0.17
C PHE A 50 -20.50 5.08 0.87
N GLN A 51 -19.94 3.90 1.18
CA GLN A 51 -20.32 3.11 2.35
C GLN A 51 -19.83 3.77 3.65
N TYR A 52 -18.54 4.15 3.68
CA TYR A 52 -17.90 4.86 4.78
C TYR A 52 -17.99 6.38 4.56
N ALA A 53 -19.21 6.90 4.43
CA ALA A 53 -19.46 8.27 3.98
C ALA A 53 -18.99 9.37 4.95
N ASP A 54 -18.85 9.06 6.24
CA ASP A 54 -18.40 10.00 7.28
C ASP A 54 -16.87 10.07 7.40
N GLU A 55 -16.17 9.11 6.80
CA GLU A 55 -14.71 9.05 6.72
C GLU A 55 -14.21 9.20 5.27
N SER A 56 -15.05 9.75 4.38
CA SER A 56 -14.74 9.93 2.95
C SER A 56 -14.80 11.39 2.51
N ASP A 57 -13.91 11.77 1.61
CA ASP A 57 -13.87 13.14 1.07
C ASP A 57 -15.00 13.33 0.05
N ARG A 58 -15.95 14.22 0.38
CA ARG A 58 -17.12 14.54 -0.47
C ARG A 58 -16.76 15.51 -1.60
N VAL A 59 -15.92 15.05 -2.53
CA VAL A 59 -15.55 15.77 -3.76
C VAL A 59 -16.09 15.05 -4.99
N ARG A 60 -15.90 15.65 -6.17
CA ARG A 60 -16.05 14.91 -7.44
C ARG A 60 -14.71 14.29 -7.82
N TYR A 61 -14.74 13.03 -8.26
CA TYR A 61 -13.58 12.24 -8.59
C TYR A 61 -13.38 12.18 -10.11
N PRO A 62 -12.16 12.40 -10.65
CA PRO A 62 -11.89 12.36 -12.09
C PRO A 62 -11.80 10.92 -12.60
N ILE A 63 -12.91 10.19 -12.62
CA ILE A 63 -12.94 8.77 -13.01
C ILE A 63 -13.01 8.66 -14.55
N PRO A 64 -11.98 8.12 -15.23
CA PRO A 64 -12.01 7.91 -16.67
C PRO A 64 -12.98 6.78 -17.05
N ARG A 65 -13.47 6.78 -18.30
CA ARG A 65 -14.41 5.77 -18.81
C ARG A 65 -13.90 4.34 -18.69
N HIS A 66 -12.59 4.15 -18.82
CA HIS A 66 -11.90 2.86 -18.73
C HIS A 66 -10.94 2.85 -17.53
N VAL A 67 -11.44 3.27 -16.36
CA VAL A 67 -10.66 3.25 -15.11
C VAL A 67 -10.13 1.85 -14.82
N HIS A 68 -8.86 1.77 -14.45
CA HIS A 68 -8.26 0.54 -14.00
C HIS A 68 -8.63 0.30 -12.53
N ILE A 69 -9.01 -0.94 -12.23
CA ILE A 69 -9.42 -1.38 -10.90
C ILE A 69 -8.56 -2.60 -10.55
N GLU A 70 -8.05 -2.65 -9.32
CA GLU A 70 -7.38 -3.84 -8.79
C GLU A 70 -8.25 -5.10 -8.95
N GLY A 71 -7.61 -6.22 -9.31
CA GLY A 71 -8.31 -7.47 -9.65
C GLY A 71 -9.19 -7.38 -10.91
N GLY A 72 -9.36 -6.20 -11.50
CA GLY A 72 -10.19 -5.94 -12.67
C GLY A 72 -11.66 -5.63 -12.35
N ALA A 73 -12.42 -5.26 -13.38
CA ALA A 73 -13.78 -4.76 -13.22
C ALA A 73 -14.76 -5.75 -12.56
N HIS A 74 -14.48 -7.06 -12.63
CA HIS A 74 -15.29 -8.14 -12.07
C HIS A 74 -14.72 -8.75 -10.78
N ALA A 75 -13.64 -8.20 -10.22
CA ALA A 75 -13.07 -8.71 -8.98
C ALA A 75 -14.08 -8.72 -7.84
N THR A 76 -14.00 -9.76 -7.00
CA THR A 76 -14.80 -9.94 -5.79
C THR A 76 -14.06 -9.53 -4.52
N GLY A 77 -12.73 -9.43 -4.57
CA GLY A 77 -11.88 -8.92 -3.49
C GLY A 77 -11.74 -7.39 -3.54
N ASP A 78 -10.55 -6.92 -3.20
CA ASP A 78 -10.23 -5.49 -3.22
C ASP A 78 -10.31 -4.91 -4.64
N ARG A 79 -10.84 -3.68 -4.71
CA ARG A 79 -11.15 -2.99 -5.97
C ARG A 79 -10.71 -1.54 -5.90
N HIS A 80 -9.43 -1.35 -5.58
CA HIS A 80 -8.84 -0.03 -5.50
C HIS A 80 -8.79 0.63 -6.88
N ALA A 81 -9.12 1.93 -6.93
CA ALA A 81 -8.89 2.78 -8.08
C ALA A 81 -8.07 4.01 -7.66
N ILE A 82 -6.90 4.17 -8.28
CA ILE A 82 -5.94 5.24 -8.00
C ILE A 82 -5.89 6.20 -9.19
N LEU A 83 -6.14 7.48 -8.95
CA LEU A 83 -6.20 8.52 -9.98
C LEU A 83 -5.19 9.62 -9.63
N VAL A 84 -4.17 9.79 -10.48
CA VAL A 84 -3.09 10.76 -10.28
C VAL A 84 -3.23 11.92 -11.26
N ASP A 85 -3.57 13.10 -10.77
CA ASP A 85 -3.53 14.33 -11.56
C ASP A 85 -2.15 14.98 -11.43
N LYS A 86 -1.32 14.76 -12.46
CA LYS A 86 0.03 15.33 -12.52
C LYS A 86 0.04 16.85 -12.63
N SER A 87 -1.02 17.46 -13.18
CA SER A 87 -1.08 18.90 -13.43
C SER A 87 -1.38 19.69 -12.16
N THR A 88 -2.21 19.13 -11.29
CA THR A 88 -2.57 19.76 -10.01
C THR A 88 -1.82 19.16 -8.83
N CYS A 89 -1.01 18.11 -9.05
CA CYS A 89 -0.37 17.31 -8.01
C CYS A 89 -1.39 16.80 -6.98
N ARG A 90 -2.52 16.31 -7.47
CA ARG A 90 -3.55 15.70 -6.64
C ARG A 90 -3.63 14.20 -6.88
N LEU A 91 -3.88 13.48 -5.82
CA LEU A 91 -4.14 12.04 -5.82
C LEU A 91 -5.56 11.83 -5.31
N TYR A 92 -6.29 10.95 -5.98
CA TYR A 92 -7.62 10.51 -5.59
C TYR A 92 -7.61 8.99 -5.55
N GLU A 93 -8.06 8.42 -4.43
CA GLU A 93 -8.05 6.98 -4.21
C GLU A 93 -9.41 6.55 -3.71
N LEU A 94 -9.91 5.46 -4.27
CA LEU A 94 -11.23 4.89 -3.99
C LEU A 94 -11.05 3.42 -3.65
N TYR A 95 -11.67 2.97 -2.57
CA TYR A 95 -11.77 1.54 -2.21
C TYR A 95 -13.14 0.99 -2.64
N ASP A 96 -13.20 -0.30 -2.98
CA ASP A 96 -14.38 -1.01 -3.47
C ASP A 96 -15.13 -0.28 -4.62
N LEU A 97 -14.40 0.26 -5.61
CA LEU A 97 -15.04 1.04 -6.68
C LEU A 97 -15.91 0.16 -7.58
N ARG A 98 -17.17 0.57 -7.77
CA ARG A 98 -18.17 -0.12 -8.58
C ARG A 98 -18.96 0.87 -9.44
N HIS A 99 -19.26 0.43 -10.66
CA HIS A 99 -20.20 1.13 -11.54
C HIS A 99 -21.54 0.39 -11.53
N THR A 100 -22.58 1.05 -11.07
CA THR A 100 -23.94 0.51 -10.98
C THR A 100 -24.86 1.19 -12.00
N GLY A 101 -26.07 0.67 -12.19
CA GLY A 101 -27.09 1.35 -13.01
C GLY A 101 -27.50 2.73 -12.47
N ARG A 102 -27.15 3.06 -11.22
CA ARG A 102 -27.43 4.37 -10.58
C ARG A 102 -26.20 5.29 -10.53
N GLY A 103 -25.07 4.87 -11.08
CA GLY A 103 -23.81 5.61 -11.05
C GLY A 103 -22.71 4.92 -10.23
N TRP A 104 -21.67 5.68 -9.87
CA TRP A 104 -20.50 5.17 -9.15
C TRP A 104 -20.76 5.04 -7.66
N THR A 105 -20.35 3.91 -7.09
CA THR A 105 -20.32 3.64 -5.66
C THR A 105 -18.92 3.18 -5.25
N ALA A 106 -18.52 3.46 -4.01
CA ALA A 106 -17.26 3.01 -3.45
C ALA A 106 -17.44 2.72 -1.95
N GLY A 107 -16.55 1.91 -1.37
CA GLY A 107 -16.45 1.77 0.08
C GLY A 107 -16.08 3.10 0.72
N SER A 108 -14.93 3.65 0.33
CA SER A 108 -14.42 4.95 0.80
C SER A 108 -13.76 5.74 -0.33
N GLY A 109 -13.53 7.04 -0.09
CA GLY A 109 -12.79 7.91 -0.99
C GLY A 109 -11.92 8.91 -0.25
N ALA A 110 -10.66 9.02 -0.68
CA ALA A 110 -9.69 9.93 -0.10
C ALA A 110 -8.95 10.72 -1.18
N THR A 111 -8.64 11.98 -0.87
CA THR A 111 -7.84 12.84 -1.74
C THR A 111 -6.64 13.41 -1.01
N TRP A 112 -5.55 13.55 -1.76
CA TRP A 112 -4.28 13.98 -1.21
C TRP A 112 -3.65 15.07 -2.08
N ASN A 113 -2.98 16.01 -1.42
CA ASN A 113 -2.08 16.95 -2.08
C ASN A 113 -0.68 16.33 -2.08
N LEU A 114 -0.18 15.93 -3.26
CA LEU A 114 1.14 15.32 -3.42
C LEU A 114 2.31 16.30 -3.17
N ARG A 115 2.02 17.56 -2.84
CA ARG A 115 3.01 18.56 -2.41
C ARG A 115 3.08 18.71 -0.88
N SER A 116 2.35 17.88 -0.13
CA SER A 116 2.23 18.00 1.32
C SER A 116 2.30 16.64 2.00
N ASN A 117 2.79 16.64 3.24
CA ASN A 117 2.77 15.49 4.15
C ASN A 117 1.56 15.53 5.11
N HIS A 118 0.55 16.36 4.80
CA HIS A 118 -0.65 16.46 5.62
C HIS A 118 -1.43 15.14 5.61
N LEU A 119 -1.67 14.60 6.80
CA LEU A 119 -2.37 13.33 6.98
C LEU A 119 -3.89 13.54 7.06
N ARG A 120 -4.66 12.46 6.95
CA ARG A 120 -6.10 12.49 7.24
C ARG A 120 -6.37 12.76 8.73
N PRO A 121 -7.60 13.16 9.11
CA PRO A 121 -8.00 13.25 10.50
C PRO A 121 -7.70 11.95 11.27
N ALA A 122 -7.46 12.04 12.60
CA ALA A 122 -7.31 10.85 13.44
C ALA A 122 -8.59 10.02 13.39
N GLY A 123 -8.44 8.70 13.27
CA GLY A 123 -9.55 7.76 13.22
C GLY A 123 -10.24 7.66 11.85
N TRP A 124 -9.79 8.39 10.83
CA TRP A 124 -10.38 8.28 9.49
C TRP A 124 -9.62 7.27 8.64
N THR A 125 -10.37 6.30 8.09
CA THR A 125 -9.90 5.42 7.03
C THR A 125 -9.64 6.18 5.73
N SER A 126 -9.14 5.48 4.72
CA SER A 126 -8.96 5.97 3.36
C SER A 126 -9.29 4.85 2.37
N ALA A 127 -8.75 4.90 1.16
CA ALA A 127 -8.72 3.71 0.31
C ALA A 127 -7.82 2.62 0.93
N ASP A 128 -6.80 2.99 1.70
CA ASP A 128 -5.97 2.11 2.51
C ASP A 128 -6.54 1.97 3.93
N ALA A 129 -6.49 0.77 4.51
CA ALA A 129 -7.04 0.49 5.83
C ALA A 129 -6.35 1.26 6.98
N ALA A 130 -5.06 1.59 6.85
CA ALA A 130 -4.34 2.39 7.83
C ALA A 130 -4.63 3.91 7.72
N GLY A 131 -5.48 4.32 6.77
CA GLY A 131 -5.77 5.74 6.50
C GLY A 131 -4.65 6.46 5.76
N LEU A 132 -3.79 5.73 5.05
CA LEU A 132 -2.64 6.23 4.30
C LEU A 132 -2.95 6.39 2.80
N PRO A 133 -2.18 7.21 2.05
CA PRO A 133 -2.24 7.15 0.59
C PRO A 133 -1.58 5.85 0.08
N ILE A 134 -2.23 5.15 -0.86
CA ILE A 134 -1.71 3.89 -1.43
C ILE A 134 -0.57 4.17 -2.40
N PHE A 135 -0.78 5.07 -3.36
CA PHE A 135 0.14 5.32 -4.48
C PHE A 135 1.59 5.60 -4.08
N PRO A 136 1.88 6.41 -3.02
CA PRO A 136 3.24 6.64 -2.56
C PRO A 136 3.92 5.39 -1.95
N GLY A 137 3.17 4.35 -1.60
CA GLY A 137 3.68 3.09 -1.06
C GLY A 137 3.87 1.99 -2.11
N LEU A 138 3.53 2.22 -3.38
CA LEU A 138 3.63 1.21 -4.44
C LEU A 138 5.02 1.17 -5.07
N ALA A 139 5.60 -0.02 -5.23
CA ALA A 139 6.73 -0.20 -6.14
C ALA A 139 6.29 0.01 -7.59
N ARG A 140 6.96 0.89 -8.35
CA ARG A 140 6.60 1.15 -9.76
C ARG A 140 7.72 0.82 -10.73
N TRP A 141 7.32 0.44 -11.95
CA TRP A 141 8.26 0.00 -12.98
C TRP A 141 9.23 1.11 -13.42
N ASP A 142 8.78 2.35 -13.52
CA ASP A 142 9.64 3.47 -13.94
C ASP A 142 10.80 3.72 -12.96
N GLU A 143 10.58 3.47 -11.68
CA GLU A 143 11.59 3.51 -10.60
C GLU A 143 12.56 2.33 -10.71
N ALA A 144 12.04 1.12 -10.88
CA ALA A 144 12.87 -0.07 -11.11
C ALA A 144 13.70 0.01 -12.39
N LYS A 145 13.15 0.60 -13.45
CA LYS A 145 13.87 0.91 -14.69
C LYS A 145 15.06 1.83 -14.41
N ARG A 146 14.83 2.94 -13.68
CA ARG A 146 15.87 3.88 -13.22
C ARG A 146 16.88 3.24 -12.26
N GLY A 147 16.52 2.13 -11.63
CA GLY A 147 17.38 1.38 -10.72
C GLY A 147 17.28 1.82 -9.26
N VAL A 148 16.29 2.66 -8.92
CA VAL A 148 16.08 3.16 -7.57
C VAL A 148 14.59 3.41 -7.32
N ILE A 149 14.11 2.93 -6.18
CA ILE A 149 12.86 3.33 -5.54
C ILE A 149 13.28 4.15 -4.31
N ASP A 150 12.87 5.41 -4.24
CA ASP A 150 13.37 6.41 -3.28
C ASP A 150 12.39 6.72 -2.13
N HIS A 151 11.48 5.78 -1.86
CA HIS A 151 10.47 5.87 -0.81
C HIS A 151 10.29 4.54 -0.08
N ALA A 152 9.56 4.57 1.04
CA ALA A 152 9.12 3.36 1.73
C ALA A 152 7.98 2.69 0.95
N LEU A 153 7.91 1.36 1.01
CA LEU A 153 6.82 0.60 0.40
C LEU A 153 5.69 0.33 1.41
N ARG A 154 4.51 -0.08 0.96
CA ARG A 154 3.45 -0.61 1.83
C ARG A 154 3.47 -2.13 1.83
N PHE A 155 3.04 -2.73 2.94
CA PHE A 155 2.88 -4.18 3.05
C PHE A 155 1.72 -4.56 3.98
N THR A 156 1.36 -5.84 3.99
CA THR A 156 0.28 -6.39 4.82
C THR A 156 0.76 -7.39 5.87
N ALA A 157 -0.04 -7.55 6.92
CA ALA A 157 0.12 -8.57 7.95
C ALA A 157 -1.20 -9.33 8.17
N PRO A 158 -1.17 -10.60 8.62
CA PRO A 158 -2.40 -11.38 8.85
C PRO A 158 -3.33 -10.74 9.87
N GLU A 159 -2.75 -10.25 10.97
CA GLU A 159 -3.49 -9.65 12.07
C GLU A 159 -2.78 -8.38 12.55
N THR A 160 -3.59 -7.39 12.94
CA THR A 160 -3.16 -6.15 13.59
C THR A 160 -3.95 -5.94 14.87
N ARG A 161 -3.47 -5.05 15.73
CA ARG A 161 -4.25 -4.57 16.89
C ARG A 161 -5.03 -3.29 16.56
N ARG A 162 -6.01 -2.98 17.40
CA ARG A 162 -6.83 -1.76 17.44
C ARG A 162 -6.01 -0.55 17.90
N ALA A 163 -4.91 -0.28 17.19
CA ALA A 163 -4.01 0.83 17.40
C ALA A 163 -3.28 1.17 16.10
N TYR A 164 -2.87 2.42 15.98
CA TYR A 164 -2.03 2.89 14.90
C TYR A 164 -0.94 3.82 15.45
N VAL A 165 0.17 3.89 14.73
CA VAL A 165 1.28 4.81 14.98
C VAL A 165 1.54 5.64 13.73
N TYR A 166 2.17 6.81 13.89
CA TYR A 166 2.49 7.66 12.75
C TYR A 166 3.28 6.90 11.67
N PRO A 167 2.93 7.04 10.37
CA PRO A 167 1.98 8.02 9.83
C PRO A 167 0.52 7.56 9.74
N ALA A 168 0.19 6.33 10.14
CA ALA A 168 -1.18 5.81 10.05
C ALA A 168 -2.15 6.62 10.91
N ARG A 169 -3.40 6.66 10.45
CA ARG A 169 -4.51 7.40 11.08
C ARG A 169 -5.66 6.49 11.51
N HIS A 170 -5.63 5.23 11.11
CA HIS A 170 -6.73 4.30 11.29
C HIS A 170 -6.20 2.88 11.55
N TYR A 171 -7.05 1.99 12.08
CA TYR A 171 -6.78 0.59 12.35
C TYR A 171 -7.88 -0.29 11.73
N ALA A 172 -7.58 -1.55 11.43
CA ALA A 172 -8.57 -2.48 10.84
C ALA A 172 -8.78 -3.72 11.72
N SER A 173 -8.82 -3.54 13.03
CA SER A 173 -8.93 -4.64 13.99
C SER A 173 -9.73 -4.25 15.23
N ASN A 174 -10.36 -5.24 15.83
CA ASN A 174 -11.00 -5.14 17.15
C ASN A 174 -10.11 -5.70 18.28
N SER A 175 -9.02 -6.40 17.96
CA SER A 175 -8.11 -6.99 18.95
C SER A 175 -7.27 -5.92 19.63
N SER A 176 -7.12 -5.95 20.95
CA SER A 176 -6.21 -5.07 21.70
C SER A 176 -4.89 -5.74 22.08
N ASP A 177 -4.62 -6.95 21.57
CA ASP A 177 -3.43 -7.72 21.93
C ASP A 177 -2.13 -6.93 21.63
N PRO A 178 -1.31 -6.61 22.65
CA PRO A 178 -0.08 -5.88 22.44
C PRO A 178 0.98 -6.66 21.65
N ALA A 179 0.82 -7.98 21.49
CA ALA A 179 1.68 -8.81 20.64
C ALA A 179 1.44 -8.59 19.14
N LEU A 180 0.28 -8.06 18.75
CA LEU A 180 -0.02 -7.75 17.35
C LEU A 180 0.53 -6.38 16.94
N PRO A 181 0.95 -6.21 15.67
CA PRO A 181 1.48 -4.95 15.19
C PRO A 181 0.37 -3.88 15.06
N PRO A 182 0.65 -2.61 15.41
CA PRO A 182 -0.24 -1.50 15.07
C PRO A 182 -0.11 -1.14 13.58
N MET A 183 -1.17 -0.59 12.98
CA MET A 183 -1.07 0.04 11.66
C MET A 183 -0.04 1.16 11.68
N GLY A 184 0.66 1.37 10.57
CA GLY A 184 1.74 2.35 10.45
C GLY A 184 3.09 1.87 11.00
N LEU A 185 3.16 0.66 11.57
CA LEU A 185 4.43 0.06 12.01
C LEU A 185 5.43 0.06 10.84
N ARG A 186 6.61 0.62 11.07
CA ARG A 186 7.68 0.64 10.08
C ARG A 186 8.66 -0.51 10.32
N ILE A 187 8.86 -1.31 9.29
CA ILE A 187 9.79 -2.44 9.30
C ILE A 187 10.81 -2.22 8.17
N ARG A 188 12.05 -2.67 8.35
CA ARG A 188 13.07 -2.60 7.28
C ARG A 188 13.81 -3.92 7.14
N LEU A 189 14.32 -4.16 5.94
CA LEU A 189 15.25 -5.26 5.72
C LEU A 189 16.55 -4.97 6.49
N LYS A 190 17.06 -5.95 7.22
CA LYS A 190 18.31 -5.79 7.98
C LYS A 190 19.46 -5.38 7.05
N ALA A 191 20.29 -4.46 7.51
CA ALA A 191 21.41 -3.94 6.73
C ALA A 191 22.44 -5.02 6.35
N GLY A 192 22.57 -6.08 7.16
CA GLY A 192 23.48 -7.20 6.91
C GLY A 192 23.00 -8.23 5.88
N VAL A 193 21.75 -8.14 5.42
CA VAL A 193 21.23 -9.06 4.40
C VAL A 193 21.93 -8.79 3.07
N ASN A 194 22.61 -9.81 2.54
CA ASN A 194 23.30 -9.70 1.26
C ASN A 194 22.32 -9.86 0.09
N ILE A 195 22.11 -8.76 -0.62
CA ILE A 195 21.19 -8.72 -1.77
C ILE A 195 21.93 -8.84 -3.12
N ALA A 196 23.25 -8.98 -3.14
CA ALA A 196 24.04 -8.93 -4.39
C ALA A 196 23.65 -10.04 -5.39
N SER A 197 23.31 -11.23 -4.89
CA SER A 197 22.92 -12.40 -5.68
C SER A 197 21.50 -12.34 -6.25
N PHE A 198 20.70 -11.35 -5.86
CA PHE A 198 19.34 -11.22 -6.36
C PHE A 198 19.32 -10.66 -7.79
N PRO A 199 18.31 -11.02 -8.61
CA PRO A 199 18.10 -10.41 -9.92
C PRO A 199 17.94 -8.89 -9.85
N ARG A 200 18.26 -8.17 -10.93
CA ARG A 200 18.29 -6.69 -10.93
C ARG A 200 17.01 -6.06 -10.39
N GLN A 201 15.83 -6.50 -10.84
CA GLN A 201 14.57 -5.90 -10.43
C GLN A 201 14.28 -6.13 -8.93
N ALA A 202 14.45 -7.35 -8.42
CA ALA A 202 14.38 -7.63 -6.98
C ALA A 202 15.41 -6.81 -6.18
N ARG A 203 16.66 -6.68 -6.64
CA ARG A 203 17.67 -5.87 -5.94
C ARG A 203 17.25 -4.42 -5.77
N VAL A 204 16.53 -3.84 -6.72
CA VAL A 204 16.05 -2.45 -6.57
C VAL A 204 15.00 -2.37 -5.45
N VAL A 205 14.06 -3.31 -5.40
CA VAL A 205 13.06 -3.41 -4.33
C VAL A 205 13.75 -3.63 -2.97
N LEU A 206 14.67 -4.58 -2.89
CA LEU A 206 15.39 -4.90 -1.64
C LEU A 206 16.24 -3.72 -1.14
N ARG A 207 16.88 -2.95 -2.03
CA ARG A 207 17.58 -1.71 -1.64
C ARG A 207 16.62 -0.70 -1.01
N ALA A 208 15.41 -0.57 -1.55
CA ALA A 208 14.40 0.30 -0.97
C ALA A 208 13.96 -0.20 0.41
N LEU A 209 13.75 -1.52 0.56
CA LEU A 209 13.43 -2.13 1.87
C LEU A 209 14.56 -2.00 2.90
N GLN A 210 15.84 -1.98 2.49
CA GLN A 210 16.95 -1.70 3.40
C GLN A 210 17.00 -0.22 3.81
N ARG A 211 16.87 0.68 2.83
CA ARG A 211 17.09 2.12 3.03
C ARG A 211 15.90 2.82 3.65
N TYR A 212 14.71 2.54 3.15
CA TYR A 212 13.46 3.19 3.52
C TYR A 212 12.53 2.25 4.29
N GLY A 213 12.68 0.93 4.15
CA GLY A 213 11.77 -0.02 4.75
C GLY A 213 10.39 0.02 4.12
N MET A 214 9.43 -0.49 4.87
CA MET A 214 8.03 -0.59 4.50
C MET A 214 7.13 -0.31 5.69
N ILE A 215 5.90 0.12 5.41
CA ILE A 215 4.92 0.55 6.40
C ILE A 215 3.74 -0.41 6.34
N LEU A 216 3.34 -0.91 7.51
CA LEU A 216 2.18 -1.79 7.63
C LEU A 216 0.91 -0.99 7.38
N ALA A 217 0.19 -1.33 6.33
CA ALA A 217 -0.89 -0.51 5.80
C ALA A 217 -2.25 -1.24 5.75
N ASP A 218 -2.24 -2.57 5.77
CA ASP A 218 -3.45 -3.37 5.71
C ASP A 218 -3.34 -4.72 6.40
N ASN A 219 -4.50 -5.32 6.65
CA ASN A 219 -4.58 -6.74 6.98
C ASN A 219 -4.63 -7.54 5.68
N GLY A 220 -3.89 -8.65 5.63
CA GLY A 220 -3.80 -9.49 4.45
C GLY A 220 -2.77 -10.59 4.63
N SER A 221 -2.28 -11.18 3.55
CA SER A 221 -1.24 -12.20 3.63
C SER A 221 0.06 -11.64 4.23
N PRO A 222 0.87 -12.47 4.91
CA PRO A 222 2.09 -12.00 5.55
C PRO A 222 3.13 -11.58 4.52
N TRP A 223 3.72 -10.39 4.71
CA TRP A 223 4.85 -9.88 3.90
C TRP A 223 4.55 -9.66 2.41
N TYR A 224 3.28 -9.39 2.07
CA TYR A 224 2.92 -8.98 0.71
C TYR A 224 3.28 -7.51 0.53
N VAL A 225 4.28 -7.24 -0.30
CA VAL A 225 4.75 -5.90 -0.64
C VAL A 225 4.01 -5.43 -1.89
N SER A 226 3.24 -4.35 -1.79
CA SER A 226 2.40 -3.89 -2.90
C SER A 226 3.19 -3.12 -3.96
N GLY A 227 2.72 -3.20 -5.20
CA GLY A 227 3.24 -2.40 -6.32
C GLY A 227 2.23 -2.23 -7.44
N ALA A 228 2.62 -1.45 -8.45
CA ALA A 228 1.81 -1.24 -9.63
C ALA A 228 2.09 -2.31 -10.71
N PRO A 229 1.06 -2.81 -11.42
CA PRO A 229 1.22 -3.77 -12.50
C PRO A 229 2.04 -3.18 -13.66
N SER A 230 2.86 -4.02 -14.30
CA SER A 230 3.56 -3.63 -15.52
C SER A 230 3.96 -4.87 -16.32
N PRO A 231 3.75 -4.89 -17.65
CA PRO A 231 4.23 -6.00 -18.50
C PRO A 231 5.77 -6.08 -18.57
N ARG A 232 6.48 -5.13 -17.97
CA ARG A 232 7.96 -5.05 -17.96
C ARG A 232 8.58 -5.58 -16.67
N TRP A 233 7.77 -5.88 -15.66
CA TRP A 233 8.22 -6.67 -14.53
C TRP A 233 8.63 -8.06 -15.00
N ASN A 234 9.74 -8.57 -14.49
CA ASN A 234 10.14 -9.95 -14.66
C ASN A 234 9.65 -10.71 -13.42
N ASN A 235 8.66 -11.58 -13.59
CA ASN A 235 8.03 -12.26 -12.46
C ASN A 235 9.03 -13.21 -11.75
N ASP A 236 9.92 -13.89 -12.46
CA ASP A 236 10.96 -14.73 -11.84
C ASP A 236 11.91 -13.91 -10.96
N ALA A 237 12.25 -12.71 -11.41
CA ALA A 237 13.03 -11.76 -10.64
C ALA A 237 12.30 -11.32 -9.38
N LEU A 238 10.99 -11.07 -9.44
CA LEU A 238 10.18 -10.69 -8.29
C LEU A 238 9.93 -11.86 -7.33
N HIS A 239 9.72 -13.08 -7.84
CA HIS A 239 9.62 -14.29 -7.02
C HIS A 239 10.88 -14.56 -6.20
N ALA A 240 12.04 -14.08 -6.64
CA ALA A 240 13.26 -14.17 -5.86
C ALA A 240 13.18 -13.44 -4.51
N LEU A 241 12.26 -12.47 -4.30
CA LEU A 241 12.03 -11.85 -2.99
C LEU A 241 11.68 -12.89 -1.92
N GLY A 242 10.98 -13.98 -2.29
CA GLY A 242 10.60 -15.06 -1.38
C GLY A 242 11.77 -15.92 -0.87
N ARG A 243 13.00 -15.63 -1.29
CA ARG A 243 14.21 -16.16 -0.65
C ARG A 243 14.47 -15.55 0.73
N LEU A 244 13.83 -14.41 1.02
CA LEU A 244 13.85 -13.76 2.32
C LEU A 244 12.57 -14.07 3.07
N THR A 245 12.65 -14.10 4.39
CA THR A 245 11.50 -14.30 5.29
C THR A 245 11.39 -13.15 6.28
N GLY A 246 10.34 -13.16 7.12
CA GLY A 246 10.21 -12.23 8.24
C GLY A 246 11.47 -12.14 9.12
N ALA A 247 12.22 -13.23 9.26
CA ALA A 247 13.47 -13.28 10.02
C ALA A 247 14.56 -12.32 9.49
N ASP A 248 14.48 -11.89 8.23
CA ASP A 248 15.43 -10.94 7.62
C ASP A 248 15.11 -9.47 7.94
N PHE A 249 14.01 -9.20 8.63
CA PHE A 249 13.52 -7.85 8.90
C PHE A 249 13.69 -7.45 10.37
N GLU A 250 13.60 -6.15 10.62
CA GLU A 250 13.60 -5.57 11.95
C GLU A 250 12.64 -4.38 12.04
N VAL A 251 12.02 -4.21 13.20
CA VAL A 251 11.15 -3.06 13.48
C VAL A 251 12.02 -1.82 13.66
N VAL A 252 11.67 -0.77 12.92
CA VAL A 252 12.28 0.56 13.04
C VAL A 252 11.64 1.26 14.24
N ASP A 253 12.48 1.78 15.13
CA ASP A 253 12.01 2.61 16.23
C ASP A 253 11.54 3.97 15.70
N THR A 254 10.23 4.21 15.77
CA THR A 254 9.58 5.46 15.35
C THR A 254 9.07 6.28 16.54
N SER A 255 9.51 5.97 17.76
CA SER A 255 9.06 6.68 18.98
C SER A 255 9.37 8.18 18.99
N SER A 256 10.39 8.60 18.25
CA SER A 256 10.76 10.01 18.07
C SER A 256 9.91 10.75 17.03
N LEU A 257 9.06 10.04 16.27
CA LEU A 257 8.12 10.64 15.32
C LEU A 257 6.83 11.08 16.03
N PRO A 258 6.00 11.94 15.38
CA PRO A 258 4.73 12.37 15.96
C PRO A 258 3.86 11.21 16.44
N GLN A 259 3.07 11.42 17.49
CA GLN A 259 2.16 10.41 18.06
C GLN A 259 0.72 10.92 17.98
N PRO A 260 0.12 11.05 16.78
CA PRO A 260 -1.14 11.79 16.60
C PRO A 260 -2.40 11.06 17.09
N GLY A 261 -2.24 9.94 17.82
CA GLY A 261 -3.29 9.21 18.54
C GLY A 261 -3.06 9.21 20.06
N LYS A 262 -2.14 10.05 20.57
CA LYS A 262 -2.06 10.49 21.96
C LYS A 262 -2.55 11.92 22.08
#